data_AF-A0A928GGE0-F1
#
_entry.id   AF-A0A928GGE0-F1
#
_cell.length_a   1.000
_cell.length_b   1.000
_cell.length_c   1.000
_cell.angle_alpha   90.00
_cell.angle_beta   90.00
_cell.angle_gamma   90.00
#
_symmetry.space_group_name_H-M   'P 1'
#
loop_
_entity.id
_entity.type
_entity.pdbx_description
1 polymer ?
#
loop_
_entity_poly.entity_id
_entity_poly.type
_entity_poly.pdbx_seq_one_letter_code
_entity_poly.pdbx_strand_id
1 'polypeptide(L)'
;MKKIAILLLSAFLLSVSTAAYAGPKMEKRHAYTLKNLRLDKKTEAAFSPVLMQYLKDKKEANKKYDDLKDKYKAAEKAGTLTDSQATQLLEAKFECDAAEQVVKKRYYEEFKKILKPKKIYYAFDLANDKMSKIDGKD
;
A
#
# COMPACT_ATOMS: atom_id res chain seq x y z
N MET A 1 -17.19 5.67 55.48
CA MET A 1 -15.98 5.41 54.69
C MET A 1 -15.97 3.95 54.23
N LYS A 2 -16.34 3.67 52.97
CA LYS A 2 -16.08 2.40 52.30
C LYS A 2 -15.64 2.74 50.88
N LYS A 3 -14.35 2.51 50.59
CA LYS A 3 -13.73 2.76 49.29
C LYS A 3 -14.15 1.64 48.34
N ILE A 4 -14.94 1.95 47.32
CA ILE A 4 -15.22 1.03 46.22
C ILE A 4 -14.11 1.24 45.18
N ALA A 5 -13.19 0.29 45.10
CA ALA A 5 -12.17 0.24 44.07
C ALA A 5 -12.83 -0.30 42.78
N ILE A 6 -13.04 0.58 41.80
CA ILE A 6 -13.45 0.19 40.45
C ILE A 6 -12.20 -0.22 39.70
N LEU A 7 -11.97 -1.53 39.56
CA LEU A 7 -10.99 -2.09 38.63
C LEU A 7 -11.58 -1.99 37.22
N LEU A 8 -11.16 -0.98 36.46
CA LEU A 8 -11.39 -0.89 35.02
C LEU A 8 -10.49 -1.91 34.33
N LEU A 9 -11.05 -3.09 34.05
CA LEU A 9 -10.42 -4.08 33.19
C LEU A 9 -10.58 -3.62 31.73
N SER A 10 -9.61 -2.86 31.25
CA SER A 10 -9.48 -2.52 29.83
C SER A 10 -9.16 -3.79 29.04
N ALA A 11 -10.19 -4.46 28.55
CA ALA A 11 -10.06 -5.51 27.55
C ALA A 11 -9.58 -4.86 26.23
N PHE A 12 -8.26 -4.86 26.05
CA PHE A 12 -7.61 -4.55 24.79
C PHE A 12 -8.01 -5.64 23.79
N LEU A 13 -9.06 -5.37 23.01
CA LEU A 13 -9.47 -6.19 21.89
C LEU A 13 -8.29 -6.27 20.92
N LEU A 14 -7.55 -7.38 20.97
CA LEU A 14 -6.65 -7.82 19.92
C LEU A 14 -7.51 -8.07 18.68
N SER A 15 -7.72 -7.02 17.89
CA SER A 15 -8.12 -7.17 16.50
C SER A 15 -6.95 -7.84 15.79
N VAL A 16 -6.95 -9.17 15.77
CA VAL A 16 -6.20 -9.94 14.78
C VAL A 16 -6.81 -9.54 13.45
N SER A 17 -6.23 -8.53 12.80
CA SER A 17 -6.54 -8.21 11.42
C SER A 17 -6.24 -9.47 10.62
N THR A 18 -7.29 -10.15 10.16
CA THR A 18 -7.18 -11.21 9.18
C THR A 18 -6.32 -10.67 8.05
N ALA A 19 -5.09 -11.15 7.93
CA ALA A 19 -4.19 -10.72 6.89
C ALA A 19 -4.82 -11.11 5.56
N ALA A 20 -5.54 -10.18 4.93
CA ALA A 20 -6.08 -10.34 3.60
C ALA A 20 -4.94 -10.87 2.72
N TYR A 21 -5.20 -12.00 2.05
CA TYR A 21 -4.23 -12.69 1.22
C TYR A 21 -3.65 -11.69 0.20
N ALA A 22 -2.33 -11.55 0.20
CA ALA A 22 -1.66 -10.70 -0.77
C ALA A 22 -1.77 -11.36 -2.15
N GLY A 23 -2.42 -10.70 -3.12
CA GLY A 23 -2.53 -11.28 -4.47
C GLY A 23 -1.15 -11.46 -5.14
N PRO A 24 -1.00 -12.33 -6.15
CA PRO A 24 0.31 -12.69 -6.74
C PRO A 24 1.16 -11.50 -7.21
N LYS A 25 0.53 -10.41 -7.70
CA LYS A 25 1.23 -9.18 -8.10
C LYS A 25 1.91 -8.48 -6.92
N MET A 26 1.29 -8.50 -5.75
CA MET A 26 1.80 -7.87 -4.54
C MET A 26 2.99 -8.66 -3.99
N GLU A 27 2.89 -9.99 -3.94
CA GLU A 27 3.98 -10.87 -3.52
C GLU A 27 5.21 -10.71 -4.41
N LYS A 28 5.02 -10.70 -5.74
CA LYS A 28 6.11 -10.44 -6.68
C LYS A 28 6.80 -9.09 -6.43
N ARG A 29 6.01 -8.03 -6.23
CA ARG A 29 6.52 -6.68 -5.97
C ARG A 29 7.28 -6.61 -4.63
N HIS A 30 6.76 -7.28 -3.61
CA HIS A 30 7.42 -7.40 -2.31
C HIS A 30 8.78 -8.09 -2.45
N ALA A 31 8.82 -9.28 -3.06
CA ALA A 31 10.05 -10.03 -3.30
C ALA A 31 11.05 -9.25 -4.16
N TYR A 32 10.57 -8.59 -5.23
CA TYR A 32 11.38 -7.73 -6.09
C TYR A 32 12.05 -6.60 -5.30
N THR A 33 11.29 -5.92 -4.45
CA THR A 33 11.80 -4.80 -3.64
C THR A 33 12.87 -5.29 -2.66
N LEU A 34 12.61 -6.37 -1.91
CA LEU A 34 13.59 -6.92 -0.95
C LEU A 34 14.88 -7.36 -1.65
N LYS A 35 14.75 -8.13 -2.73
CA LYS A 35 15.89 -8.62 -3.53
C LYS A 35 16.78 -7.47 -4.02
N ASN A 36 16.19 -6.39 -4.51
CA ASN A 36 16.93 -5.27 -5.10
C ASN A 36 17.45 -4.28 -4.06
N LEU A 37 16.84 -4.20 -2.87
CA LEU A 37 17.37 -3.39 -1.78
C LEU A 37 18.65 -3.97 -1.18
N ARG A 38 18.88 -5.29 -1.30
CA ARG A 38 20.10 -5.97 -0.80
C ARG A 38 20.40 -5.60 0.65
N LEU A 39 19.43 -5.84 1.52
CA LEU A 39 19.55 -5.59 2.96
C LEU A 39 20.29 -6.76 3.62
N ASP A 40 20.90 -6.54 4.77
CA ASP A 40 21.36 -7.66 5.59
C ASP A 40 20.15 -8.42 6.17
N LYS A 41 20.34 -9.69 6.54
CA LYS A 41 19.25 -10.57 6.99
C LYS A 41 18.41 -9.99 8.13
N LYS A 42 19.04 -9.29 9.08
CA LYS A 42 18.35 -8.72 10.25
C LYS A 42 17.47 -7.55 9.81
N THR A 43 18.03 -6.64 9.01
CA THR A 43 17.29 -5.48 8.50
C THR A 43 16.17 -5.93 7.55
N GLU A 44 16.40 -6.92 6.70
CA GLU A 44 15.38 -7.48 5.81
C GLU A 44 14.22 -8.09 6.59
N ALA A 45 14.50 -8.88 7.64
CA ALA A 45 13.47 -9.47 8.48
C ALA A 45 12.59 -8.42 9.18
N ALA A 46 13.18 -7.31 9.62
CA ALA A 46 12.44 -6.20 10.21
C ALA A 46 11.64 -5.40 9.15
N PHE A 47 12.21 -5.19 7.97
CA PHE A 47 11.62 -4.37 6.92
C PHE A 47 10.51 -5.08 6.15
N SER A 48 10.67 -6.38 5.89
CA SER A 48 9.74 -7.21 5.11
C SER A 48 8.26 -7.07 5.50
N PRO A 49 7.86 -7.22 6.78
CA PRO A 49 6.46 -7.07 7.17
C PRO A 49 5.93 -5.63 6.97
N VAL A 50 6.75 -4.62 7.23
CA VAL A 50 6.37 -3.20 7.06
C VAL A 50 6.18 -2.86 5.58
N LEU A 51 7.06 -3.38 4.71
CA LEU A 51 6.90 -3.26 3.26
C LEU A 51 5.61 -3.93 2.77
N MET A 52 5.28 -5.12 3.28
CA MET A 52 4.05 -5.80 2.88
C MET A 52 2.82 -4.98 3.27
N GLN A 53 2.81 -4.38 4.46
CA GLN A 53 1.70 -3.54 4.88
C GLN A 53 1.61 -2.24 4.05
N TYR A 54 2.74 -1.62 3.69
CA TYR A 54 2.77 -0.51 2.74
C TYR A 54 2.08 -0.87 1.42
N LEU A 55 2.39 -2.04 0.85
CA LEU A 55 1.81 -2.47 -0.42
C LEU A 55 0.30 -2.75 -0.30
N LYS A 56 -0.17 -3.27 0.84
CA LYS A 56 -1.60 -3.46 1.12
C LYS A 56 -2.34 -2.13 1.23
N ASP A 57 -1.83 -1.22 2.04
CA ASP A 57 -2.44 0.09 2.25
C ASP A 57 -2.45 0.92 0.95
N LYS A 58 -1.40 0.79 0.13
CA LYS A 58 -1.36 1.40 -1.19
C LYS A 58 -2.41 0.81 -2.13
N LYS A 59 -2.58 -0.51 -2.13
CA LYS A 59 -3.63 -1.17 -2.93
C LYS A 59 -5.02 -0.68 -2.51
N GLU A 60 -5.25 -0.54 -1.20
CA GLU A 60 -6.52 -0.05 -0.68
C GLU A 60 -6.77 1.41 -1.08
N ALA A 61 -5.76 2.28 -1.00
CA ALA A 61 -5.85 3.66 -1.46
C ALA A 61 -6.24 3.77 -2.95
N ASN A 62 -5.82 2.81 -3.76
CA ASN A 62 -6.07 2.81 -5.21
C ASN A 62 -7.37 2.10 -5.60
N LYS A 63 -8.01 1.40 -4.66
CA LYS A 63 -9.14 0.50 -4.92
C LYS A 63 -10.30 1.17 -5.65
N LYS A 64 -10.73 2.35 -5.19
CA LYS A 64 -11.87 3.07 -5.79
C LYS A 64 -11.61 3.42 -7.26
N TYR A 65 -10.41 3.92 -7.56
CA TYR A 65 -10.02 4.25 -8.93
C TYR A 65 -9.87 3.00 -9.79
N ASP A 66 -9.24 1.95 -9.28
CA ASP A 66 -9.08 0.67 -9.99
C ASP A 66 -10.44 0.04 -10.33
N ASP A 67 -11.38 0.01 -9.38
CA ASP A 67 -12.73 -0.52 -9.59
C ASP A 67 -13.50 0.28 -10.67
N LEU A 68 -13.40 1.61 -10.67
CA LEU A 68 -14.02 2.46 -11.70
C LEU A 68 -13.36 2.29 -13.06
N LYS A 69 -12.03 2.16 -13.09
CA LYS A 69 -11.29 1.93 -14.32
C LYS A 69 -11.64 0.59 -14.95
N ASP A 70 -11.77 -0.46 -14.14
CA ASP A 70 -12.24 -1.75 -14.63
C ASP A 70 -13.69 -1.70 -15.10
N LYS A 71 -14.57 -0.99 -14.38
CA LYS A 71 -15.97 -0.78 -14.78
C LYS A 71 -16.10 -0.07 -16.13
N TYR A 72 -15.29 0.96 -16.39
CA TYR A 72 -15.38 1.78 -17.60
C TYR A 72 -14.36 1.43 -18.69
N LYS A 73 -13.58 0.36 -18.51
CA LYS A 73 -12.49 -0.07 -19.40
C LYS A 73 -12.87 -0.18 -20.86
N ALA A 74 -14.06 -0.71 -21.16
CA ALA A 74 -14.53 -0.86 -22.53
C ALA A 74 -14.84 0.49 -23.19
N ALA A 75 -15.53 1.38 -22.46
CA ALA A 75 -15.85 2.73 -22.93
C ALA A 75 -14.60 3.60 -23.06
N GLU A 76 -13.65 3.51 -22.11
CA GLU A 76 -12.36 4.20 -22.19
C GLU A 76 -11.57 3.76 -23.43
N LYS A 77 -11.49 2.45 -23.70
CA LYS A 77 -10.80 1.92 -24.91
C LYS A 77 -11.48 2.30 -26.22
N ALA A 78 -12.80 2.37 -26.22
CA ALA A 78 -13.58 2.75 -27.41
C ALA A 78 -13.64 4.26 -27.63
N GLY A 79 -13.17 5.08 -26.66
CA GLY A 79 -13.30 6.54 -26.72
C GLY A 79 -14.74 7.03 -26.55
N THR A 80 -15.59 6.25 -25.86
CA THR A 80 -17.04 6.51 -25.73
C THR A 80 -17.47 6.80 -24.29
N LEU A 81 -16.56 7.28 -23.46
CA LEU A 81 -16.90 7.74 -22.11
C LEU A 81 -17.90 8.90 -22.19
N THR A 82 -18.94 8.84 -21.36
CA THR A 82 -19.80 10.00 -21.13
C THR A 82 -19.10 11.01 -20.22
N ASP A 83 -19.52 12.28 -20.26
CA ASP A 83 -18.97 13.33 -19.39
C ASP A 83 -19.04 12.95 -17.90
N SER A 84 -20.12 12.28 -17.48
CA SER A 84 -20.26 11.80 -16.10
C SER A 84 -19.27 10.68 -15.76
N GLN A 85 -19.03 9.74 -16.67
CA GLN A 85 -18.03 8.67 -16.46
C GLN A 85 -16.61 9.25 -16.43
N ALA A 86 -16.31 10.20 -17.32
CA ALA A 86 -15.04 10.92 -17.32
C ALA A 86 -14.82 11.68 -16.01
N THR A 87 -15.84 12.38 -15.53
CA THR A 87 -15.80 13.11 -14.25
C THR A 87 -15.53 12.15 -13.07
N GLN A 88 -16.26 11.03 -12.99
CA GLN A 88 -16.06 10.03 -11.94
C GLN A 88 -14.64 9.45 -11.94
N LEU A 89 -14.07 9.18 -13.12
CA LEU A 89 -12.69 8.70 -13.24
C LEU A 89 -11.68 9.75 -12.78
N LEU A 90 -11.88 11.03 -13.15
CA LEU A 90 -11.00 12.12 -12.76
C LEU A 90 -11.03 12.36 -11.24
N GLU A 91 -12.23 12.48 -10.66
CA GLU A 91 -12.38 12.68 -9.22
C GLU A 91 -11.79 11.52 -8.43
N ALA A 92 -12.09 10.27 -8.82
CA ALA A 92 -11.52 9.11 -8.17
C ALA A 92 -9.99 9.05 -8.34
N LYS A 93 -9.44 9.51 -9.46
CA LYS A 93 -7.99 9.59 -9.65
C LYS A 93 -7.34 10.61 -8.70
N PHE A 94 -7.96 11.78 -8.53
CA PHE A 94 -7.43 12.79 -7.61
C PHE A 94 -7.50 12.34 -6.15
N GLU A 95 -8.60 11.71 -5.74
CA GLU A 95 -8.72 11.12 -4.41
C GLU A 95 -7.69 10.00 -4.19
N CYS A 96 -7.53 9.11 -5.17
CA CYS A 96 -6.52 8.05 -5.16
C CYS A 96 -5.10 8.63 -5.00
N ASP A 97 -4.74 9.67 -5.76
CA ASP A 97 -3.42 10.29 -5.67
C ASP A 97 -3.20 10.91 -4.29
N ALA A 98 -4.19 11.62 -3.75
CA ALA A 98 -4.11 12.20 -2.42
C ALA A 98 -3.94 11.10 -1.34
N ALA A 99 -4.74 10.03 -1.41
CA ALA A 99 -4.67 8.91 -0.49
C ALA A 99 -3.32 8.17 -0.57
N GLU A 100 -2.80 7.93 -1.78
CA GLU A 100 -1.50 7.30 -1.98
C GLU A 100 -0.37 8.15 -1.39
N GLN A 101 -0.45 9.48 -1.50
CA GLN A 101 0.53 10.38 -0.86
C GLN A 101 0.47 10.33 0.68
N VAL A 102 -0.72 10.25 1.27
CA VAL A 102 -0.88 10.06 2.72
C VAL A 102 -0.24 8.74 3.17
N VAL A 103 -0.49 7.64 2.43
CA VAL A 103 0.13 6.34 2.69
C VAL A 103 1.66 6.45 2.60
N LYS A 104 2.20 7.03 1.52
CA LYS A 104 3.66 7.19 1.34
C LYS A 104 4.30 7.97 2.49
N LYS A 105 3.71 9.09 2.91
CA LYS A 105 4.22 9.90 4.03
C LYS A 105 4.20 9.13 5.35
N ARG A 106 3.13 8.38 5.62
CA ARG A 106 3.05 7.52 6.82
C ARG A 106 4.15 6.46 6.80
N TYR A 107 4.33 5.75 5.70
CA TYR A 107 5.35 4.70 5.60
C TYR A 107 6.78 5.21 5.50
N TYR A 108 6.99 6.45 5.07
CA TYR A 108 8.30 7.08 5.18
C TYR A 108 8.76 7.14 6.64
N GLU A 109 7.87 7.52 7.56
CA GLU A 109 8.19 7.55 8.99
C GLU A 109 8.37 6.14 9.58
N GLU A 110 7.60 5.15 9.15
CA GLU A 110 7.82 3.75 9.56
C GLU A 110 9.14 3.19 9.02
N PHE A 111 9.47 3.46 7.76
CA PHE A 111 10.70 2.99 7.13
C PHE A 111 11.93 3.66 7.77
N LYS A 112 11.85 4.90 8.23
CA LYS A 112 12.93 5.60 8.96
C LYS A 112 13.37 4.90 10.25
N LYS A 113 12.48 4.11 10.87
CA LYS A 113 12.82 3.34 12.08
C LYS A 113 13.75 2.16 11.77
N ILE A 114 13.88 1.76 10.50
CA ILE A 114 14.53 0.51 10.07
C ILE A 114 15.65 0.77 9.07
N LEU A 115 15.44 1.69 8.12
CA LEU A 115 16.31 1.93 6.98
C LEU A 115 16.94 3.33 7.03
N LYS A 116 18.14 3.46 6.46
CA LYS A 116 18.78 4.76 6.21
C LYS A 116 18.08 5.48 5.04
N PRO A 117 18.07 6.83 4.99
CA PRO A 117 17.36 7.61 3.97
C PRO A 117 17.60 7.17 2.52
N LYS A 118 18.85 6.86 2.14
CA LYS A 118 19.18 6.35 0.80
C LYS A 118 18.42 5.05 0.47
N LYS A 119 18.30 4.12 1.42
CA LYS A 119 17.57 2.86 1.24
C LYS A 119 16.06 3.08 1.19
N ILE A 120 15.54 4.05 1.95
CA ILE A 120 14.13 4.41 1.91
C ILE A 120 13.72 4.95 0.53
N TYR A 121 14.55 5.82 -0.05
CA TYR A 121 14.33 6.33 -1.41
C TYR A 121 14.17 5.17 -2.42
N TYR A 122 15.15 4.24 -2.45
CA TYR A 122 15.07 3.08 -3.35
C TYR A 122 13.94 2.12 -2.99
N ALA A 123 13.54 2.03 -1.73
CA ALA A 123 12.40 1.20 -1.34
C ALA A 123 11.12 1.73 -1.98
N PHE A 124 10.89 3.04 -1.96
CA PHE A 124 9.76 3.64 -2.67
C PHE A 124 9.87 3.49 -4.19
N ASP A 125 11.05 3.71 -4.77
CA ASP A 125 11.26 3.54 -6.21
C ASP A 125 10.89 2.11 -6.67
N LEU A 126 11.53 1.10 -6.07
CA LEU A 126 11.32 -0.31 -6.39
C LEU A 126 9.88 -0.78 -6.09
N ALA A 127 9.31 -0.36 -4.96
CA ALA A 127 7.96 -0.75 -4.58
C ALA A 127 6.88 -0.07 -5.43
N ASN A 128 7.21 0.95 -6.23
CA ASN A 128 6.30 1.64 -7.13
C ASN A 128 6.61 1.42 -8.62
N ASP A 129 7.61 0.61 -8.95
CA ASP A 129 7.95 0.26 -10.33
C ASP A 129 6.79 -0.39 -11.10
N LYS A 130 6.81 -0.27 -12.43
CA LYS A 130 5.83 -0.92 -13.32
C LYS A 130 5.94 -2.44 -13.21
N MET A 131 4.82 -3.14 -13.34
CA MET A 131 4.84 -4.61 -13.31
C MET A 131 5.61 -5.23 -14.49
N SER A 132 5.69 -4.56 -15.64
CA SER A 132 6.49 -5.01 -16.79
C SER A 132 7.98 -5.12 -16.42
N LYS A 133 8.51 -4.09 -15.75
CA LYS A 133 9.87 -4.08 -15.17
C LYS A 133 10.08 -5.19 -14.15
N ILE A 134 9.12 -5.36 -13.23
CA ILE A 134 9.18 -6.40 -12.18
C ILE A 134 9.16 -7.80 -12.79
N ASP A 135 8.42 -7.99 -13.87
CA ASP A 135 8.37 -9.25 -14.63
C ASP A 135 9.58 -9.43 -15.57
N GLY A 136 10.49 -8.45 -15.69
CA GLY A 136 11.66 -8.51 -16.57
C GLY A 136 11.34 -8.38 -18.06
N LYS A 137 10.30 -7.62 -18.42
CA LYS A 137 9.79 -7.44 -19.79
C LYS A 137 10.10 -6.05 -20.38
N ASP A 138 10.92 -5.27 -19.69
CA ASP A 138 11.36 -3.93 -20.11
C ASP A 138 12.74 -4.00 -20.78
#